data_AF-A0A1Q6JIX4-F1
#
_entry.id   AF-A0A1Q6JIX4-F1
#
_cell.length_a   1.000
_cell.length_b   1.000
_cell.length_c   1.000
_cell.angle_alpha   90.00
_cell.angle_beta   90.00
_cell.angle_gamma   90.00
#
_symmetry.space_group_name_H-M   'P 1'
#
loop_
_entity.id
_entity.type
_entity.pdbx_description
1 polymer ?
#
loop_
_entity_poly.entity_id
_entity_poly.type
_entity_poly.pdbx_seq_one_letter_code
_entity_poly.pdbx_strand_id
1 'polypeptide(L)'
;MKNIIKLFTFPLLTIIGFNSCAPIPLKIGESENNSTYTVSYLFEHDGCKVYRFYDKGNYVYFTTRGDVTSITNDSTAQRTITINKTPYE
;
A
#
# COMPACT_ATOMS: atom_id res chain seq x y z
N MET A 1 -6.67 34.51 -50.83
CA MET A 1 -6.59 34.50 -49.35
C MET A 1 -7.09 33.19 -48.70
N LYS A 2 -7.42 32.12 -49.43
CA LYS A 2 -7.88 30.84 -48.82
C LYS A 2 -6.74 29.90 -48.38
N ASN A 3 -5.53 30.09 -48.90
CA ASN A 3 -4.41 29.16 -48.70
C ASN A 3 -3.45 29.58 -47.57
N ILE A 4 -3.52 30.84 -47.12
CA ILE A 4 -2.71 31.38 -46.01
C ILE A 4 -3.24 30.90 -44.65
N ILE A 5 -4.56 30.69 -44.53
CA ILE A 5 -5.20 30.21 -43.29
C ILE A 5 -4.75 28.77 -42.96
N LYS A 6 -4.53 27.92 -43.98
CA LYS A 6 -4.05 26.54 -43.79
C LYS A 6 -2.57 26.45 -43.42
N LEU A 7 -1.79 27.50 -43.67
CA LEU A 7 -0.35 27.53 -43.39
C LEU A 7 -0.06 27.81 -41.90
N PHE A 8 -1.01 28.43 -41.18
CA PHE A 8 -0.89 28.72 -39.75
C PHE A 8 -1.63 27.73 -38.84
N THR A 9 -2.45 26.82 -39.37
CA THR A 9 -3.17 25.80 -38.57
C THR A 9 -2.34 24.56 -38.26
N PHE A 10 -1.21 24.34 -38.96
CA PHE A 10 -0.40 23.14 -38.78
C PHE A 10 0.67 23.20 -37.66
N PRO A 11 1.29 24.35 -37.32
CA PRO A 11 2.29 24.40 -36.24
C PRO A 11 1.69 24.61 -34.84
N LEU A 12 0.39 24.92 -34.71
CA LEU A 12 -0.22 25.18 -33.41
C LEU A 12 -0.63 23.89 -32.66
N LEU A 13 -0.88 22.80 -33.38
CA LEU A 13 -1.32 21.53 -32.79
C LEU A 13 -0.15 20.66 -32.28
N THR A 14 1.09 20.96 -32.70
CA THR A 14 2.28 20.16 -32.36
C THR A 14 2.92 20.52 -31.02
N ILE A 15 2.54 21.64 -30.39
CA ILE A 15 3.18 22.13 -29.16
C ILE A 15 2.53 21.57 -27.87
N ILE A 16 1.34 20.95 -27.97
CA ILE A 16 0.57 20.50 -26.79
C ILE A 16 0.90 19.05 -26.38
N GLY A 17 1.81 18.35 -27.09
CA GLY A 17 1.88 16.88 -27.05
C GLY A 17 2.92 16.19 -26.16
N PHE A 18 3.80 16.88 -25.42
CA PHE A 18 4.97 16.22 -24.79
C PHE A 18 5.26 16.62 -23.33
N ASN A 19 4.28 16.47 -22.42
CA ASN A 19 4.54 16.65 -20.98
C ASN A 19 4.06 15.47 -20.10
N SER A 20 3.95 14.26 -20.65
CA SER A 20 3.44 13.09 -19.91
C SER A 20 4.50 12.22 -19.22
N CYS A 21 5.78 12.61 -19.24
CA CYS A 21 6.84 11.85 -18.58
C CYS A 21 7.74 12.75 -17.72
N ALA A 22 7.15 13.34 -16.67
CA ALA A 22 7.95 13.79 -15.54
C ALA A 22 8.10 12.59 -14.58
N PRO A 23 9.32 12.09 -14.30
CA PRO A 23 9.50 11.10 -13.25
C PRO A 23 9.10 11.75 -11.93
N ILE A 24 7.96 11.33 -11.38
CA ILE A 24 7.59 11.67 -10.01
C ILE A 24 8.68 11.04 -9.15
N PRO A 25 9.44 11.82 -8.37
CA PRO A 25 10.43 11.24 -7.49
C PRO A 25 9.68 10.33 -6.53
N LEU A 26 10.00 9.04 -6.55
CA LEU A 26 9.59 8.16 -5.47
C LEU A 26 10.14 8.80 -4.19
N LYS A 27 9.27 9.16 -3.25
CA LYS A 27 9.73 9.61 -1.93
C LYS A 27 10.54 8.45 -1.35
N ILE A 28 11.85 8.65 -1.27
CA ILE A 28 12.76 7.75 -0.56
C ILE A 28 12.69 8.20 0.90
N GLY A 29 11.94 7.44 1.69
CA GLY A 29 11.73 7.67 3.11
C GLY A 29 10.89 6.52 3.67
N GLU A 30 10.67 6.51 4.98
CA GLU A 30 9.66 5.61 5.54
C GLU A 30 8.33 5.91 4.84
N SER A 31 7.57 4.86 4.46
CA SER A 31 6.22 5.06 3.96
C SER A 31 5.51 5.98 4.96
N GLU A 32 4.95 7.10 4.51
CA GLU A 32 4.00 7.85 5.32
C GLU A 32 3.04 6.80 5.86
N ASN A 33 3.11 6.52 7.16
CA ASN A 33 2.24 5.56 7.81
C ASN A 33 0.85 6.01 7.40
N ASN A 34 0.23 5.24 6.52
CA ASN A 34 -1.10 5.51 6.10
C ASN A 34 -1.93 5.26 7.36
N SER A 35 -2.33 6.34 8.04
CA SER A 35 -3.17 6.27 9.24
C SER A 35 -4.49 5.53 9.00
N THR A 36 -4.79 5.18 7.74
CA THR A 36 -5.95 4.38 7.34
C THR A 36 -5.88 2.92 7.84
N TYR A 37 -4.70 2.34 8.14
CA TYR A 37 -4.63 0.96 8.62
C TYR A 37 -3.75 0.75 9.84
N THR A 38 -4.32 0.11 10.87
CA THR A 38 -3.60 -0.33 12.07
C THR A 38 -3.01 -1.71 11.85
N VAL A 39 -1.69 -1.81 11.97
CA VAL A 39 -0.98 -3.10 11.93
C VAL A 39 -1.03 -3.75 13.32
N SER A 40 -1.49 -5.00 13.37
CA SER A 40 -1.56 -5.82 14.59
C SER A 40 -0.50 -6.92 14.54
N TYR A 41 0.30 -7.04 15.60
CA TYR A 41 1.16 -8.20 15.83
C TYR A 41 0.34 -9.38 16.33
N LEU A 42 0.60 -10.57 15.80
CA LEU A 42 -0.12 -11.80 16.18
C LEU A 42 0.75 -12.69 17.08
N PHE A 43 1.89 -13.14 16.55
CA PHE A 43 2.84 -14.00 17.25
C PHE A 43 4.20 -14.02 16.54
N GLU A 44 5.17 -14.64 17.20
CA GLU A 44 6.49 -14.94 16.66
C GLU A 44 6.76 -16.42 16.84
N HIS A 45 7.29 -17.06 15.80
CA HIS A 45 7.71 -18.45 15.85
C HIS A 45 8.99 -18.60 15.04
N ASP A 46 10.03 -19.19 15.64
CA ASP A 46 11.36 -19.39 15.02
C ASP A 46 11.94 -18.11 14.40
N GLY A 47 11.81 -16.99 15.12
CA GLY A 47 12.29 -15.67 14.65
C GLY A 47 11.47 -15.06 13.51
N CYS A 48 10.38 -15.71 13.09
CA CYS A 48 9.44 -15.20 12.10
C CYS A 48 8.26 -14.54 12.80
N LYS A 49 8.15 -13.22 12.66
CA LYS A 49 7.04 -12.45 13.23
C LYS A 49 5.89 -12.38 12.24
N VAL A 50 4.67 -12.58 12.72
CA VAL A 50 3.46 -12.52 11.90
C VAL A 50 2.64 -11.31 12.31
N TYR A 51 2.25 -10.52 11.32
CA TYR A 51 1.44 -9.32 11.46
C TYR A 51 0.20 -9.41 10.58
N ARG A 52 -0.78 -8.56 10.86
CA ARG A 52 -1.88 -8.31 9.94
C ARG A 52 -2.33 -6.86 9.92
N PHE A 53 -3.02 -6.46 8.85
CA PHE A 53 -3.85 -5.27 8.81
C PHE A 53 -5.16 -5.57 8.09
N TYR A 54 -6.18 -4.76 8.32
CA TYR A 54 -7.47 -4.89 7.64
C TYR A 54 -7.51 -3.98 6.41
N ASP A 55 -7.85 -4.55 5.26
CA ASP A 55 -8.01 -3.82 4.01
C ASP A 55 -9.23 -4.34 3.23
N LYS A 56 -10.15 -3.43 2.90
CA LYS A 56 -11.32 -3.67 2.04
C LYS A 56 -12.09 -4.97 2.31
N GLY A 57 -12.37 -5.29 3.57
CA GLY A 57 -13.15 -6.50 3.91
C GLY A 57 -12.31 -7.73 4.25
N ASN A 58 -10.99 -7.65 4.13
CA ASN A 58 -10.08 -8.78 4.33
C ASN A 58 -9.01 -8.46 5.33
N TYR A 59 -8.54 -9.48 6.04
CA TYR A 59 -7.28 -9.38 6.77
C TYR A 59 -6.14 -9.82 5.87
N VAL A 60 -5.17 -8.93 5.71
CA VAL A 60 -3.90 -9.20 5.03
C VAL A 60 -2.88 -9.54 6.09
N TYR A 61 -2.28 -10.72 5.95
CA TYR A 61 -1.25 -11.27 6.82
C TYR A 61 0.09 -11.15 6.13
N PHE A 62 1.13 -10.78 6.88
CA PHE A 62 2.48 -10.72 6.35
C PHE A 62 3.51 -11.09 7.42
N THR A 63 4.66 -11.59 6.97
CA THR A 63 5.76 -12.02 7.84
C THR A 63 7.01 -11.18 7.64
N THR A 64 7.91 -11.20 8.63
CA THR A 64 9.26 -10.60 8.49
C THR A 64 10.12 -11.29 7.44
N ARG A 65 9.72 -12.48 6.97
CA ARG A 65 10.40 -13.21 5.89
C ARG A 65 9.88 -12.82 4.50
N GLY A 66 8.84 -11.99 4.42
CA GLY A 66 8.31 -11.45 3.17
C GLY A 66 7.10 -12.20 2.59
N ASP A 67 6.61 -13.24 3.27
CA ASP A 67 5.38 -13.93 2.84
C ASP A 67 4.15 -13.05 3.11
N VAL A 68 3.20 -13.04 2.17
CA VAL A 68 1.95 -12.26 2.27
C VAL A 68 0.75 -13.11 1.83
N THR A 69 -0.34 -13.06 2.57
CA THR A 69 -1.61 -13.71 2.21
C THR A 69 -2.82 -12.89 2.67
N SER A 70 -3.96 -13.04 2.01
CA SER A 70 -5.21 -12.35 2.34
C SER A 70 -6.33 -13.36 2.61
N ILE A 71 -7.06 -13.17 3.71
CA ILE A 71 -8.12 -14.09 4.15
C ILE A 71 -9.39 -13.28 4.43
N THR A 72 -10.49 -13.73 3.82
CA THR A 72 -11.83 -13.10 3.92
C THR A 72 -12.55 -13.47 5.23
N ASN A 73 -12.43 -14.73 5.68
CA ASN A 73 -13.13 -15.28 6.84
C ASN A 73 -12.15 -15.82 7.87
N ASP A 74 -11.31 -14.95 8.43
CA ASP A 74 -10.42 -15.40 9.49
C ASP A 74 -11.18 -15.66 10.81
N SER A 75 -10.64 -16.57 11.63
CA SER A 75 -11.23 -16.93 12.92
C SER A 75 -10.81 -15.97 14.05
N THR A 76 -10.14 -14.87 13.73
CA THR A 76 -9.48 -14.04 14.74
C THR A 76 -10.38 -12.99 15.39
N ALA A 77 -11.65 -12.92 14.96
CA ALA A 77 -12.68 -12.12 15.61
C ALA A 77 -12.84 -12.47 17.10
N GLN A 78 -12.61 -13.74 17.47
CA GLN A 78 -12.41 -14.14 18.85
C GLN A 78 -10.93 -14.37 19.14
N ARG A 79 -10.34 -13.47 19.93
CA ARG A 79 -8.96 -13.59 20.39
C ARG A 79 -8.93 -14.21 21.78
N THR A 80 -8.37 -15.41 21.91
CA THR A 80 -7.97 -15.94 23.22
C THR A 80 -6.64 -15.32 23.59
N ILE A 81 -6.63 -14.43 24.59
CA ILE A 81 -5.41 -13.84 25.12
C ILE A 81 -4.92 -14.75 26.24
N THR A 82 -3.84 -15.50 25.99
CA THR A 82 -3.15 -16.22 27.07
C THR A 82 -2.34 -15.22 27.87
N ILE A 83 -2.85 -14.82 29.02
CA ILE A 83 -2.10 -14.03 30.00
C ILE A 83 -1.25 -15.01 30.80
N ASN A 84 0.07 -15.00 30.57
CA ASN A 84 0.99 -15.68 31.48
C ASN A 84 0.96 -14.94 32.81
N LYS A 85 0.14 -15.40 33.77
CA LYS A 85 0.25 -14.93 35.14
C LYS A 85 1.59 -15.39 35.68
N THR A 86 2.48 -14.46 36.00
CA THR A 86 3.61 -14.78 36.86
C THR A 86 3.06 -15.22 38.23
N PRO A 87 3.56 -16.29 38.87
CA PRO A 87 2.94 -16.88 40.06
C PRO A 87 2.91 -16.01 41.35
N TYR A 88 3.21 -14.71 41.28
CA TYR A 88 3.49 -13.87 42.44
C TYR A 88 2.82 -12.49 42.43
N GLU A 89 1.70 -12.30 41.73
CA GLU A 89 0.76 -11.18 41.97
C GLU A 89 -0.58 -11.66 42.52
#